data_AF-A0A8S1NLV1-F1
#
_entry.id   AF-A0A8S1NLV1-F1
#
_cell.length_a   1.000
_cell.length_b   1.000
_cell.length_c   1.000
_cell.angle_alpha   90.00
_cell.angle_beta   90.00
_cell.angle_gamma   90.00
#
_symmetry.space_group_name_H-M   'P 1'
#
loop_
_entity.id
_entity.type
_entity.pdbx_description
1 polymer ?
#
loop_
_entity_poly.entity_id
_entity_poly.type
_entity_poly.pdbx_seq_one_letter_code
_entity_poly.pdbx_strand_id
1 'polypeptide(L)'
;MDKENLLMIFKSQSGNIFGAYTPLKWIYVDKYITDPSCNSFLFSYTHKSIHQNKKDEIALDIRRDDGPRFSVDLNLDGDFENGY
;
A
#
# COMPACT_ATOMS: atom_id res chain seq x y z
N MET A 1 9.18 -10.55 12.52
CA MET A 1 8.83 -9.29 11.82
C MET A 1 7.94 -8.52 12.75
N ASP A 2 8.31 -7.28 13.07
CA ASP A 2 7.48 -6.40 13.89
C ASP A 2 6.21 -6.06 13.10
N LYS A 3 5.06 -6.38 13.68
CA LYS A 3 3.75 -6.11 13.09
C LYS A 3 3.25 -4.77 13.58
N GLU A 4 2.81 -3.93 12.65
CA GLU A 4 2.16 -2.67 12.94
C GLU A 4 1.09 -2.50 11.86
N ASN A 5 -0.14 -2.90 12.20
CA ASN A 5 -1.24 -2.91 11.25
C ASN A 5 -1.47 -1.49 10.72
N LEU A 6 -1.26 -1.30 9.42
CA LEU A 6 -1.44 -0.05 8.73
C LEU A 6 -2.63 -0.16 7.78
N LEU A 7 -3.60 0.75 7.95
CA LEU A 7 -4.68 0.98 7.00
C LEU A 7 -4.55 2.41 6.49
N MET A 8 -4.32 2.56 5.18
CA MET A 8 -4.34 3.85 4.52
C MET A 8 -5.60 3.98 3.68
N ILE A 9 -6.22 5.15 3.73
CA ILE A 9 -7.43 5.47 2.99
C ILE A 9 -7.20 6.80 2.28
N PHE A 10 -7.39 6.79 0.97
CA PHE A 10 -7.24 7.95 0.11
C PHE A 10 -8.58 8.33 -0.48
N LYS A 11 -8.77 9.62 -0.70
CA LYS A 11 -9.86 10.18 -1.50
C LYS A 11 -9.25 11.05 -2.58
N SER A 12 -9.36 10.64 -3.85
CA SER A 12 -8.87 11.45 -4.97
C SER A 12 -9.71 12.73 -5.15
N GLN A 13 -9.18 13.68 -5.92
CA GLN A 13 -9.92 14.88 -6.34
C GLN A 13 -11.20 14.53 -7.14
N SER A 14 -11.18 13.42 -7.90
CA SER A 14 -12.36 12.89 -8.60
C SER A 14 -13.36 12.19 -7.67
N GLY A 15 -13.08 12.08 -6.37
CA GLY A 15 -13.98 11.49 -5.37
C GLY A 15 -13.87 9.97 -5.23
N ASN A 16 -12.90 9.32 -5.88
CA ASN A 16 -12.67 7.89 -5.70
C ASN A 16 -12.06 7.63 -4.33
N ILE A 17 -12.60 6.65 -3.61
CA ILE A 17 -12.11 6.20 -2.31
C ILE A 17 -11.49 4.81 -2.50
N PHE A 18 -10.23 4.69 -2.10
CA PHE A 18 -9.42 3.49 -2.24
C PHE A 18 -8.30 3.50 -1.20
N GLY A 19 -7.55 2.42 -1.10
CA GLY A 19 -6.45 2.35 -0.18
C GLY A 19 -5.81 0.98 -0.09
N ALA A 20 -5.03 0.81 0.96
CA ALA A 20 -4.28 -0.39 1.21
C ALA A 20 -4.29 -0.73 2.70
N TYR A 21 -4.29 -2.03 2.98
CA TYR A 21 -4.01 -2.57 4.29
C TYR A 21 -2.75 -3.42 4.23
N THR A 22 -1.92 -3.33 5.26
CA THR A 22 -0.80 -4.25 5.47
C THR A 22 -0.56 -4.47 6.96
N PRO A 23 -0.22 -5.69 7.40
CA PRO A 23 0.23 -5.95 8.78
C PRO A 23 1.70 -5.53 9.00
N LEU A 24 2.37 -5.05 7.96
CA LEU A 24 3.79 -4.70 7.97
C LEU A 24 4.00 -3.28 8.47
N LYS A 25 5.05 -3.09 9.27
CA LYS A 25 5.47 -1.77 9.72
C LYS A 25 6.02 -0.94 8.57
N TRP A 26 5.61 0.33 8.52
CA TRP A 26 6.20 1.33 7.63
C TRP A 26 7.57 1.73 8.17
N ILE A 27 8.62 1.14 7.61
CA ILE A 27 10.01 1.50 7.93
C ILE A 27 10.69 1.89 6.64
N TYR A 28 11.42 3.02 6.65
CA TYR A 28 12.32 3.37 5.56
C TYR A 28 13.48 2.37 5.51
N VAL A 29 13.35 1.43 4.61
CA VAL A 29 14.38 0.45 4.26
C VAL A 29 14.33 0.42 2.75
N ASP A 30 15.34 0.94 2.06
CA ASP A 30 15.39 1.04 0.59
C ASP A 30 15.39 -0.36 -0.07
N LYS A 31 14.28 -1.09 0.08
CA LYS A 31 14.06 -2.49 -0.30
C LYS A 31 12.55 -2.79 -0.35
N TYR A 32 12.23 -3.78 -1.17
CA TYR A 32 10.91 -4.39 -1.19
C TYR A 32 10.69 -5.26 0.06
N ILE A 33 9.47 -5.22 0.59
CA ILE A 33 9.02 -6.07 1.69
C ILE A 33 7.85 -6.90 1.19
N THR A 34 7.95 -8.22 1.35
CA THR A 34 6.87 -9.16 1.08
C THR A 34 6.07 -9.41 2.35
N ASP A 35 4.77 -9.69 2.19
CA ASP A 35 3.92 -10.13 3.30
C ASP A 35 3.72 -11.66 3.22
N PRO A 36 4.50 -12.45 4.00
CA PRO A 36 4.37 -13.90 3.99
C PRO A 36 3.04 -14.41 4.55
N SER A 37 2.27 -13.56 5.23
CA SER A 37 0.96 -13.92 5.77
C SER A 37 -0.19 -13.73 4.78
N CYS A 38 0.08 -13.15 3.60
CA CYS A 38 -0.90 -12.85 2.56
C CYS A 38 -2.12 -12.06 3.07
N ASN A 39 -1.93 -11.23 4.09
CA ASN A 39 -3.01 -10.44 4.68
C ASN A 39 -3.04 -9.01 4.12
N SER A 40 -1.99 -8.59 3.42
CA SER A 40 -1.96 -7.30 2.72
C SER A 40 -2.92 -7.31 1.54
N PHE A 41 -3.63 -6.21 1.34
CA PHE A 41 -4.57 -6.05 0.24
C PHE A 41 -4.72 -4.59 -0.15
N LEU A 42 -5.05 -4.36 -1.41
CA LEU A 42 -5.60 -3.12 -1.90
C LEU A 42 -7.12 -3.20 -1.91
N PHE A 43 -7.79 -2.07 -1.76
CA PHE A 43 -9.24 -2.00 -1.88
C PHE A 43 -9.67 -0.73 -2.62
N SER A 44 -10.79 -0.83 -3.33
CA SER A 44 -11.56 0.32 -3.79
C SER A 44 -12.93 0.29 -3.15
N TYR A 45 -13.23 1.31 -2.33
CA TYR A 45 -14.57 1.48 -1.78
C TYR A 45 -15.55 1.92 -2.86
N THR A 46 -15.15 2.85 -3.73
CA THR A 46 -15.99 3.35 -4.83
C THR A 46 -16.42 2.23 -5.79
N HIS A 47 -15.50 1.32 -6.13
CA HIS A 47 -15.77 0.20 -7.05
C HIS A 47 -16.13 -1.10 -6.34
N LYS A 48 -16.19 -1.11 -5.00
CA LYS A 48 -16.52 -2.28 -4.17
C LYS A 48 -15.65 -3.51 -4.49
N SER A 49 -14.35 -3.30 -4.64
CA SER A 49 -13.38 -4.37 -4.95
C SER A 49 -12.29 -4.47 -3.89
N ILE A 50 -11.78 -5.68 -3.72
CA ILE A 50 -10.62 -5.99 -2.89
C ILE A 50 -9.66 -6.82 -3.75
N HIS A 51 -8.39 -6.43 -3.73
CA HIS A 51 -7.30 -7.09 -4.43
C HIS A 51 -6.30 -7.56 -3.37
N GLN A 52 -6.34 -8.86 -3.06
CA GLN A 52 -5.48 -9.45 -2.05
C GLN A 52 -4.13 -9.81 -2.66
N ASN A 53 -3.04 -9.46 -1.97
CA ASN A 53 -1.71 -9.86 -2.41
C ASN A 53 -1.54 -11.37 -2.30
N LYS A 54 -0.89 -11.96 -3.30
CA LYS A 54 -0.47 -13.36 -3.25
C LYS A 54 0.79 -13.50 -2.42
N LYS A 55 1.08 -14.76 -2.06
CA LYS A 55 2.34 -15.15 -1.46
C LYS A 55 3.50 -14.74 -2.38
N ASP A 56 4.54 -14.18 -1.78
CA ASP A 56 5.77 -13.73 -2.46
C ASP A 56 5.60 -12.49 -3.36
N GLU A 57 4.41 -11.89 -3.44
CA GLU A 57 4.22 -10.57 -4.04
C GLU A 57 4.74 -9.47 -3.09
N ILE A 58 5.24 -8.38 -3.68
CA ILE A 58 5.68 -7.20 -2.95
C ILE A 58 4.45 -6.61 -2.26
N ALA A 59 4.49 -6.45 -0.94
CA ALA A 59 3.40 -5.84 -0.18
C ALA A 59 3.65 -4.35 0.04
N LEU A 60 4.92 -3.98 0.23
CA LEU A 60 5.32 -2.62 0.57
C LEU A 60 6.70 -2.32 -0.03
N ASP A 61 6.83 -1.18 -0.70
CA ASP A 61 8.11 -0.55 -1.09
C ASP A 61 8.10 0.87 -0.52
N ILE A 62 9.10 1.17 0.30
CA ILE A 62 9.25 2.48 0.93
C ILE A 62 10.67 2.95 0.68
N ARG A 63 10.81 4.00 -0.12
CA ARG A 63 12.09 4.64 -0.40
C ARG A 63 12.11 6.02 0.22
N ARG A 64 13.29 6.60 0.41
CA ARG A 64 13.40 7.93 1.01
C ARG A 64 12.75 9.05 0.18
N ASP A 65 12.88 8.95 -1.14
CA ASP A 65 12.48 10.01 -2.06
C ASP A 65 11.12 9.74 -2.73
N ASP A 66 10.54 8.55 -2.50
CA ASP A 66 9.23 8.15 -3.02
C ASP A 66 8.23 8.02 -1.85
N GLY A 67 6.94 8.23 -2.12
CA GLY A 67 5.89 7.89 -1.16
C GLY A 67 5.72 6.37 -1.02
N PRO A 68 4.81 5.93 -0.15
CA PRO A 68 4.60 4.50 0.06
C PRO A 68 4.03 3.88 -1.22
N ARG A 69 4.56 2.72 -1.57
CA ARG A 69 4.02 1.89 -2.64
C ARG A 69 3.45 0.62 -2.05
N PHE A 70 2.17 0.38 -2.29
CA PHE A 70 1.47 -0.81 -1.86
C PHE A 70 1.21 -1.69 -3.06
N SER A 71 1.65 -2.94 -2.98
CA SER A 71 1.79 -3.75 -4.20
C SER A 71 2.69 -3.03 -5.23
N VAL A 72 2.70 -3.51 -6.46
CA VAL A 72 3.19 -2.78 -7.64
C VAL A 72 2.12 -1.84 -8.22
N ASP A 73 0.92 -1.83 -7.62
CA ASP A 73 -0.29 -1.25 -8.23
C ASP A 73 -0.75 0.08 -7.62
N LEU A 74 -0.31 0.43 -6.41
CA LEU A 74 -0.63 1.73 -5.80
C LEU A 74 0.66 2.46 -5.45
N ASN A 75 0.99 3.49 -6.22
CA ASN A 75 2.14 4.34 -6.01
C ASN A 75 1.69 5.76 -5.62
N LEU A 76 2.29 6.31 -4.58
CA LEU A 76 2.07 7.68 -4.15
C LEU A 76 3.40 8.42 -4.14
N ASP A 77 3.35 9.70 -4.47
CA ASP A 77 4.48 10.60 -4.31
C ASP A 77 4.68 10.89 -2.81
N GLY A 78 5.91 11.28 -2.43
CA GLY A 78 6.28 11.49 -1.02
C GLY A 78 5.50 12.63 -0.33
N ASP A 79 4.86 13.50 -1.11
CA ASP A 79 3.99 14.58 -0.64
C ASP A 79 2.52 14.20 -0.56
N PHE A 80 2.13 13.00 -1.04
CA PHE A 80 0.75 12.51 -1.12
C PHE A 80 -0.19 13.35 -1.99
N GLU A 81 0.33 14.24 -2.82
CA GLU A 81 -0.47 15.08 -3.72
C GLU A 81 -0.77 14.35 -5.05
N ASN A 82 0.14 13.47 -5.47
CA ASN A 82 0.04 12.72 -6.72
C ASN A 82 0.31 11.22 -6.52
N GLY A 83 -0.05 10.43 -7.52
CA GLY A 83 0.12 8.99 -7.54
C GLY A 83 -0.61 8.34 -8.71
N TYR A 84 -0.43 7.03 -8.86
CA TYR A 84 -1.11 6.21 -9.87
C TYR A 84 -1.38 4.78 -9.38
#